data_AF-A0A958U3G6-F1
#
_entry.id   AF-A0A958U3G6-F1
#
_cell.length_a   1.000
_cell.length_b   1.000
_cell.length_c   1.000
_cell.angle_alpha   90.00
_cell.angle_beta   90.00
_cell.angle_gamma   90.00
#
_symmetry.space_group_name_H-M   'P 1'
#
loop_
_entity.id
_entity.type
_entity.pdbx_description
1 polymer ?
#
loop_
_entity_poly.entity_id
_entity_poly.type
_entity_poly.pdbx_seq_one_letter_code
_entity_poly.pdbx_strand_id
1 'polypeptide(L)'
;MKKENLKRNYEKACNDYLQYFCKVYEFYYDHYYWVGGQVGTIVCVDDYYFSLDDIIFCVENEVIKKDLLEWYDYCVEAGGLGFSTINLSSWVKGAPRKSEEELEKVRILQYCKTSLENEIEKLLK
;
A
#
# COMPACT_ATOMS: atom_id res chain seq x y z
N MET A 1 -28.95 -10.26 -17.54
CA MET A 1 -27.96 -9.15 -17.53
C MET A 1 -27.38 -9.02 -18.93
N LYS A 2 -27.25 -7.79 -19.48
CA LYS A 2 -26.72 -7.58 -20.85
C LYS A 2 -25.22 -7.21 -20.81
N LYS A 3 -24.45 -7.59 -21.84
CA LYS A 3 -22.98 -7.41 -21.88
C LYS A 3 -22.58 -5.94 -21.72
N GLU A 4 -23.32 -5.04 -22.34
CA GLU A 4 -23.11 -3.59 -22.28
C GLU A 4 -23.22 -3.02 -20.85
N ASN A 5 -23.90 -3.72 -19.94
CA ASN A 5 -24.02 -3.31 -18.55
C ASN A 5 -22.90 -3.86 -17.66
N LEU A 6 -22.09 -4.83 -18.12
CA LEU A 6 -21.08 -5.48 -17.27
C LEU A 6 -20.04 -4.48 -16.76
N LYS A 7 -19.47 -3.67 -17.67
CA LYS A 7 -18.47 -2.65 -17.32
C LYS A 7 -19.05 -1.63 -16.34
N ARG A 8 -20.22 -1.07 -16.65
CA ARG A 8 -20.89 -0.09 -15.79
C ARG A 8 -21.18 -0.64 -14.40
N ASN A 9 -21.65 -1.89 -14.32
CA ASN A 9 -21.96 -2.53 -13.04
C ASN A 9 -20.69 -2.80 -12.22
N TYR A 10 -19.61 -3.22 -12.88
CA TYR A 10 -18.30 -3.39 -12.26
C TYR A 10 -17.74 -2.06 -11.72
N GLU A 11 -17.73 -1.02 -12.55
CA GLU A 11 -17.25 0.31 -12.15
C GLU A 11 -18.08 0.90 -11.01
N LYS A 12 -19.40 0.71 -11.04
CA LYS A 12 -20.28 1.10 -9.94
C LYS A 12 -19.88 0.37 -8.65
N ALA A 13 -19.70 -0.94 -8.69
CA ALA A 13 -19.32 -1.72 -7.51
C ALA A 13 -17.96 -1.27 -6.95
N CYS A 14 -16.96 -1.06 -7.80
CA CYS A 14 -15.64 -0.58 -7.38
C CYS A 14 -15.72 0.78 -6.69
N ASN A 15 -16.52 1.70 -7.25
CA ASN A 15 -16.72 3.03 -6.67
C ASN A 15 -17.53 3.00 -5.36
N ASP A 16 -18.52 2.12 -5.25
CA ASP A 16 -19.29 1.92 -4.01
C ASP A 16 -18.35 1.43 -2.88
N TYR A 17 -17.45 0.47 -3.17
CA TYR A 17 -16.43 0.01 -2.21
C TYR A 17 -15.47 1.14 -1.80
N LEU A 18 -14.92 1.88 -2.77
CA LEU A 18 -14.02 2.99 -2.49
C LEU A 18 -14.70 4.07 -1.65
N GLN A 19 -15.95 4.42 -1.96
CA GLN A 19 -16.69 5.43 -1.20
C GLN A 19 -16.94 4.98 0.24
N TYR A 20 -17.32 3.72 0.45
CA TYR A 20 -17.49 3.16 1.79
C TYR A 20 -16.18 3.16 2.57
N PHE A 21 -15.09 2.72 1.93
CA PHE A 21 -13.75 2.72 2.51
C PHE A 21 -13.29 4.13 2.91
N CYS A 22 -13.35 5.11 2.00
CA CYS A 22 -12.99 6.49 2.34
C CYS A 22 -13.83 7.02 3.51
N LYS A 23 -15.12 6.70 3.57
CA LYS A 23 -16.00 7.11 4.68
C LYS A 23 -15.58 6.48 6.02
N VAL A 24 -15.34 5.18 6.07
CA VAL A 24 -14.99 4.46 7.31
C VAL A 24 -13.62 4.88 7.83
N TYR A 25 -12.67 5.09 6.92
CA TYR A 25 -11.29 5.42 7.25
C TYR A 25 -11.04 6.93 7.25
N GLU A 26 -12.07 7.76 7.07
CA GLU A 26 -11.99 9.23 7.07
C GLU A 26 -10.98 9.80 6.06
N PHE A 27 -10.83 9.14 4.91
CA PHE A 27 -10.10 9.69 3.78
C PHE A 27 -11.03 10.62 2.98
N TYR A 28 -10.46 11.67 2.37
CA TYR A 28 -11.23 12.47 1.41
C TYR A 28 -11.63 11.57 0.22
N TYR A 29 -12.84 11.73 -0.31
CA TYR A 29 -13.35 10.96 -1.44
C TYR A 29 -13.47 11.84 -2.69
N ASP A 30 -12.84 11.40 -3.79
CA ASP A 30 -12.92 11.99 -5.12
C ASP A 30 -13.03 10.88 -6.18
N HIS A 31 -13.82 11.11 -7.22
CA HIS A 31 -14.00 10.18 -8.33
C HIS A 31 -12.76 10.07 -9.24
N TYR A 32 -11.78 10.97 -9.12
CA TYR A 32 -10.55 10.96 -9.92
C TYR A 32 -9.37 10.18 -9.31
N TYR A 33 -9.59 9.39 -8.25
CA TYR A 33 -8.51 8.68 -7.54
C TYR A 33 -7.98 7.42 -8.19
N TRP A 34 -8.72 6.84 -9.12
CA TRP A 34 -8.23 5.67 -9.86
C TRP A 34 -7.00 6.08 -10.67
N VAL A 35 -5.85 5.49 -10.35
CA VAL A 35 -4.58 5.82 -10.99
C VAL A 35 -4.70 5.54 -12.49
N GLY A 36 -4.40 6.55 -13.31
CA GLY A 36 -4.53 6.48 -14.76
C GLY A 36 -5.99 6.33 -15.25
N GLY A 37 -6.99 6.64 -14.43
CA GLY A 37 -8.41 6.48 -14.76
C GLY A 37 -8.86 5.02 -14.87
N GLN A 38 -8.09 4.08 -14.34
CA GLN A 38 -8.38 2.65 -14.41
C GLN A 38 -9.20 2.19 -13.21
N VAL A 39 -10.52 2.24 -13.35
CA VAL A 39 -11.43 1.82 -12.27
C VAL A 39 -11.22 0.36 -11.91
N GLY A 40 -11.06 0.10 -10.61
CA GLY A 40 -10.89 -1.24 -10.04
C GLY A 40 -9.45 -1.75 -9.98
N THR A 41 -8.46 -0.88 -10.20
CA THR A 41 -7.03 -1.20 -10.04
C THR A 41 -6.47 -0.61 -8.73
N ILE A 42 -5.73 0.50 -8.83
CA ILE A 42 -5.10 1.20 -7.71
C ILE A 42 -5.78 2.55 -7.53
N VAL A 43 -6.04 2.93 -6.28
CA VAL A 43 -6.47 4.27 -5.90
C VAL A 43 -5.33 5.00 -5.21
N CYS A 44 -5.28 6.31 -5.43
CA CYS A 44 -4.48 7.22 -4.63
C CYS A 44 -5.45 8.04 -3.77
N VAL A 45 -5.49 7.80 -2.47
CA VAL A 45 -6.32 8.56 -1.51
C VAL A 45 -5.40 9.27 -0.53
N ASP A 46 -5.55 10.58 -0.40
CA ASP A 46 -4.54 11.45 0.23
C ASP A 46 -3.14 11.13 -0.37
N ASP A 47 -2.21 10.61 0.45
CA ASP A 47 -0.86 10.20 0.03
C ASP A 47 -0.67 8.67 0.01
N TYR A 48 -1.76 7.89 0.11
CA TYR A 48 -1.73 6.44 0.19
C TYR A 48 -2.21 5.77 -1.10
N TYR A 49 -1.50 4.71 -1.49
CA TYR A 49 -1.86 3.87 -2.64
C TYR A 49 -2.44 2.53 -2.19
N PHE A 50 -3.70 2.27 -2.52
CA PHE A 50 -4.36 1.00 -2.19
C PHE A 50 -4.87 0.31 -3.44
N SER A 51 -4.73 -1.01 -3.52
CA SER A 51 -5.42 -1.78 -4.55
C SER A 51 -6.90 -1.95 -4.22
N LEU A 52 -7.72 -2.25 -5.23
CA LEU A 52 -9.11 -2.64 -5.00
C LEU A 52 -9.19 -3.87 -4.07
N ASP A 53 -8.26 -4.81 -4.16
CA ASP A 53 -8.23 -5.99 -3.30
C ASP A 53 -7.99 -5.63 -1.83
N ASP A 54 -7.11 -4.65 -1.56
CA ASP A 54 -6.89 -4.14 -0.20
C ASP A 54 -8.15 -3.46 0.35
N ILE A 55 -8.82 -2.67 -0.49
CA ILE A 55 -10.08 -1.99 -0.15
C ILE A 55 -11.17 -3.03 0.17
N ILE A 56 -11.39 -4.01 -0.71
CA ILE A 56 -12.38 -5.07 -0.49
C ILE A 56 -12.06 -5.81 0.81
N PHE A 57 -10.80 -6.19 1.02
CA PHE A 57 -10.40 -6.89 2.24
C PHE A 57 -10.68 -6.06 3.50
N CYS A 58 -10.36 -4.76 3.48
CA CYS A 58 -10.63 -3.83 4.55
C CYS A 58 -12.12 -3.72 4.90
N VAL A 59 -12.98 -3.64 3.88
CA VAL A 59 -14.43 -3.51 4.05
C VAL A 59 -15.03 -4.81 4.59
N GLU A 60 -14.66 -5.96 4.02
CA GLU A 60 -15.25 -7.25 4.37
C GLU A 60 -14.76 -7.82 5.71
N ASN A 61 -13.60 -7.39 6.19
CA ASN A 61 -13.00 -7.90 7.43
C ASN A 61 -12.92 -6.85 8.54
N GLU A 62 -13.54 -5.67 8.34
CA GLU A 62 -13.57 -4.57 9.31
C GLU A 62 -12.18 -4.23 9.87
N VAL A 63 -11.17 -4.20 8.99
CA VAL A 63 -9.79 -3.88 9.38
C VAL A 63 -9.78 -2.49 10.04
N ILE A 64 -9.05 -2.33 11.13
CA ILE A 64 -8.97 -1.01 11.77
C ILE A 64 -7.98 -0.12 11.02
N LYS A 65 -8.26 1.19 10.95
CA LYS A 65 -7.40 2.18 10.27
C LYS A 65 -5.94 2.09 10.71
N LYS A 66 -5.70 1.83 12.00
CA LYS A 66 -4.35 1.66 12.54
C LYS A 66 -3.59 0.52 11.85
N ASP A 67 -4.20 -0.67 11.74
CA ASP A 67 -3.54 -1.85 11.15
C ASP A 67 -3.27 -1.66 9.66
N LEU A 68 -4.20 -0.99 8.95
CA LEU A 68 -4.02 -0.61 7.55
C LEU A 68 -2.80 0.30 7.36
N LEU A 69 -2.68 1.35 8.17
CA LEU A 69 -1.60 2.33 8.05
C LEU A 69 -0.26 1.72 8.48
N GLU A 70 -0.21 0.94 9.57
CA GLU A 70 1.00 0.24 9.99
C GLU A 70 1.47 -0.77 8.92
N TRP A 71 0.55 -1.47 8.28
CA TRP A 71 0.86 -2.34 7.14
C TRP A 71 1.45 -1.55 5.97
N TYR A 72 0.85 -0.41 5.63
CA TYR A 72 1.30 0.43 4.52
C TYR A 72 2.71 0.95 4.77
N ASP A 73 2.94 1.54 5.96
CA ASP A 73 4.24 2.09 6.35
C ASP A 73 5.33 1.01 6.33
N TYR A 74 5.02 -0.18 6.87
CA TYR A 74 5.92 -1.33 6.80
C TYR A 74 6.24 -1.72 5.34
N CYS A 75 5.26 -1.72 4.44
CA CYS A 75 5.49 -2.07 3.04
C CYS A 75 6.33 -1.03 2.28
N VAL A 76 6.12 0.25 2.57
CA VAL A 76 6.94 1.34 2.01
C VAL A 76 8.38 1.20 2.49
N GLU A 77 8.58 1.00 3.79
CA GLU A 77 9.90 0.78 4.36
C GLU A 77 10.56 -0.48 3.79
N ALA A 78 9.80 -1.58 3.68
CA ALA A 78 10.26 -2.82 3.08
C ALA A 78 10.81 -2.65 1.66
N GLY A 79 10.05 -1.94 0.82
CA GLY A 79 10.47 -1.61 -0.53
C GLY A 79 11.75 -0.76 -0.54
N GLY A 80 11.82 0.27 0.30
CA GLY A 80 13.00 1.12 0.44
C GLY A 80 14.24 0.36 0.92
N LEU A 81 14.05 -0.57 1.85
CA LEU A 81 15.10 -1.42 2.39
C LEU A 81 15.40 -2.66 1.51
N GLY A 82 14.71 -2.84 0.39
CA GLY A 82 15.00 -3.88 -0.59
C GLY A 82 14.58 -5.30 -0.17
N PHE A 83 13.56 -5.44 0.69
CA PHE A 83 12.95 -6.73 1.00
C PHE A 83 11.51 -6.82 0.49
N SER A 84 11.01 -8.06 0.38
CA SER A 84 9.65 -8.32 -0.11
C SER A 84 8.60 -7.77 0.85
N THR A 85 7.58 -7.14 0.29
CA THR A 85 6.39 -6.70 1.01
C THR A 85 5.47 -7.88 1.33
N ILE A 86 4.53 -7.65 2.24
CA ILE A 86 3.49 -8.60 2.64
C ILE A 86 2.14 -8.04 2.20
N ASN A 87 1.19 -8.88 1.76
CA ASN A 87 -0.17 -8.41 1.51
C ASN A 87 -0.95 -8.15 2.82
N LEU A 88 -1.95 -7.27 2.78
CA LEU A 88 -2.70 -6.85 3.96
C LEU A 88 -3.39 -8.03 4.68
N SER A 89 -3.92 -9.01 3.94
CA SER A 89 -4.58 -10.17 4.55
C SER A 89 -3.64 -10.99 5.43
N SER A 90 -2.43 -11.27 4.94
CA SER A 90 -1.40 -11.96 5.72
C SER A 90 -0.90 -11.11 6.89
N TRP A 91 -0.81 -9.79 6.71
CA TRP A 91 -0.44 -8.86 7.79
C TRP A 91 -1.41 -8.92 8.97
N VAL A 92 -2.71 -8.85 8.71
CA VAL A 92 -3.77 -8.91 9.72
C VAL A 92 -3.80 -10.28 10.41
N LYS A 93 -3.45 -11.36 9.69
CA LYS A 93 -3.32 -12.71 10.26
C LYS A 93 -2.04 -12.92 11.07
N GLY A 94 -1.20 -11.90 11.25
CA GLY A 94 0.01 -11.97 12.06
C GLY A 94 1.13 -12.77 11.42
N ALA A 95 1.21 -12.77 10.09
CA ALA A 95 2.33 -13.41 9.40
C ALA A 95 3.68 -12.83 9.88
N PRO A 96 4.74 -13.65 9.94
CA PRO A 96 6.05 -13.22 10.39
C PRO A 96 6.56 -12.02 9.58
N ARG A 97 7.12 -11.05 10.30
CA ARG A 97 7.66 -9.80 9.77
C ARG A 97 8.86 -9.40 10.60
N LYS A 98 9.73 -8.58 10.02
CA LYS A 98 10.90 -8.05 10.73
C LYS A 98 10.42 -7.20 11.90
N SER A 99 11.05 -7.41 13.05
CA SER A 99 10.88 -6.54 14.21
C SER A 99 11.51 -5.17 13.94
N GLU A 100 11.10 -4.16 14.71
CA GLU A 100 11.68 -2.82 14.64
C GLU A 100 13.21 -2.83 14.85
N GLU A 101 13.71 -3.71 15.71
CA GLU A 101 15.15 -3.87 15.94
C GLU A 101 15.87 -4.41 14.70
N GLU A 102 15.25 -5.35 13.98
CA GLU A 102 15.80 -5.87 12.73
C GLU A 102 15.74 -4.82 11.62
N LEU A 103 14.66 -4.03 11.54
CA LEU A 103 14.53 -2.93 10.58
C LEU A 103 15.59 -1.86 10.83
N GLU A 104 15.80 -1.45 12.09
CA GLU A 104 16.84 -0.48 12.46
C GLU A 104 18.24 -0.97 12.07
N LYS A 105 18.55 -2.25 12.31
CA LYS A 105 19.82 -2.83 11.88
C LYS A 105 20.00 -2.73 10.36
N VAL A 106 18.96 -3.00 9.58
CA VAL A 106 19.03 -2.87 8.13
C VAL A 106 19.20 -1.41 7.71
N ARG A 107 18.50 -0.46 8.33
CA ARG A 107 18.64 0.99 8.07
C ARG A 107 20.09 1.44 8.27
N ILE A 108 20.70 1.10 9.40
CA ILE A 108 22.10 1.44 9.69
C ILE A 108 23.04 0.84 8.66
N LEU A 109 22.87 -0.44 8.33
CA LEU A 109 23.74 -1.14 7.38
C LEU A 109 23.64 -0.54 5.97
N GLN A 110 22.45 -0.15 5.53
CA GLN A 110 22.27 0.51 4.24
C GLN A 110 22.91 1.90 4.20
N TYR A 111 22.74 2.69 5.25
CA TYR A 111 23.41 3.97 5.37
C TYR A 111 24.94 3.81 5.30
N CYS A 112 25.51 2.87 6.05
CA CYS A 112 26.93 2.56 6.01
C CYS A 112 27.38 2.16 4.60
N LYS A 113 26.61 1.30 3.92
CA LYS A 113 26.89 0.86 2.54
C LYS A 113 26.95 2.06 1.60
N THR A 114 25.92 2.91 1.58
CA THR A 114 25.86 4.08 0.69
C THR A 114 26.97 5.08 1.00
N SER A 115 27.31 5.30 2.28
CA SER A 115 28.44 6.16 2.66
C SER A 115 29.77 5.65 2.09
N LEU A 116 30.03 4.35 2.21
CA LEU A 116 31.24 3.72 1.69
C LEU A 116 31.29 3.75 0.15
N GLU A 117 30.18 3.47 -0.52
CA GLU A 117 30.07 3.57 -1.98
C GLU A 117 30.45 4.98 -2.48
N ASN A 118 29.95 6.02 -1.82
CA ASN A 118 30.27 7.41 -2.14
C ASN A 118 31.75 7.75 -1.91
N GLU A 119 32.38 7.22 -0.86
CA GLU A 119 33.82 7.41 -0.60
C GLU A 119 34.69 6.72 -1.66
N ILE A 120 34.33 5.49 -2.04
CA ILE A 120 35.00 4.75 -3.11
C ILE A 120 34.89 5.53 -4.43
N GLU A 121 33.70 6.04 -4.77
CA GLU A 121 33.49 6.84 -5.99
C GLU A 121 34.39 8.09 -6.02
N LYS A 122 34.61 8.75 -4.87
CA LYS A 122 35.52 9.91 -4.77
C LYS A 122 36.98 9.54 -4.99
N LEU A 123 37.41 8.35 -4.58
CA LEU A 123 38.79 7.88 -4.77
C LEU A 123 39.07 7.39 -6.20
N LEU A 124 38.02 6.99 -6.94
CA LEU A 124 38.12 6.53 -8.32
C LEU A 124 38.05 7.67 -9.36
N LYS A 125 37.71 8.90 -8.94
CA LYS A 125 37.70 10.11 -9.77
C LYS A 125 39.04 10.84 -9.69
#